data_AF-A0A914I199-F1
#
_entry.id   AF-A0A914I199-F1
#
_cell.length_a   1.000
_cell.length_b   1.000
_cell.length_c   1.000
_cell.angle_alpha   90.00
_cell.angle_beta   90.00
_cell.angle_gamma   90.00
#
_symmetry.space_group_name_H-M   'P 1'
#
loop_
_entity.id
_entity.type
_entity.pdbx_description
1 polymer ?
#
loop_
_entity_poly.entity_id
_entity_poly.type
_entity_poly.pdbx_seq_one_letter_code
_entity_poly.pdbx_strand_id
1 'polypeptide(L)' 'MHFSDPYKANGNILLTIEKVSEFARGHDKNSSGRRFSDAVYIRGLPWKIYAIPPTVSAQKHLGFFLQCNSDSGNLAGGH' A
#
# COMPACT_ATOMS: atom_id res chain seq x y z
N MET A 1 -25.95 4.46 8.33
CA MET A 1 -24.66 4.62 7.63
C MET A 1 -23.71 5.33 8.59
N HIS A 2 -22.65 4.65 9.04
CA HIS A 2 -21.65 5.25 9.92
C HIS A 2 -20.64 5.98 9.02
N PHE A 3 -20.75 7.30 8.91
CA PHE A 3 -19.69 8.09 8.30
C PHE A 3 -18.50 8.01 9.25
N SER A 4 -17.52 7.18 8.92
CA SER A 4 -16.25 7.12 9.61
C SER A 4 -15.68 8.54 9.66
N ASP A 5 -15.39 9.04 10.86
CA ASP A 5 -14.76 10.33 11.09
C ASP A 5 -13.51 10.47 10.17
N PRO A 6 -13.54 11.34 9.14
CA PRO A 6 -12.43 11.48 8.21
C PRO A 6 -11.17 12.03 8.89
N TYR A 7 -11.29 12.56 10.12
CA TYR A 7 -10.20 13.13 10.90
C TYR A 7 -9.69 12.20 12.00
N LYS A 8 -10.09 10.92 11.99
CA LYS A 8 -9.61 9.95 12.97
C LYS A 8 -8.08 10.01 13.06
N ALA A 9 -7.59 10.24 14.28
CA ALA A 9 -6.17 10.47 14.54
C ALA A 9 -5.30 9.23 14.38
N ASN A 10 -5.92 8.04 14.36
CA ASN A 10 -5.25 6.75 14.22
C ASN A 10 -6.05 5.81 13.30
N GLY A 11 -5.38 4.78 12.77
CA GLY A 11 -5.97 3.78 11.91
C GLY A 11 -5.13 2.52 11.89
N ASN A 12 -5.76 1.40 11.56
CA ASN A 12 -5.08 0.12 11.36
C ASN A 12 -5.06 -0.17 9.87
N ILE A 13 -3.86 -0.36 9.31
CA ILE A 13 -3.67 -0.68 7.89
C ILE A 13 -3.28 -2.15 7.81
N LEU A 14 -4.05 -2.93 7.05
CA LEU A 14 -3.85 -4.37 6.90
C LEU A 14 -3.48 -4.68 5.44
N LEU A 15 -2.39 -5.41 5.25
CA LEU A 15 -1.99 -6.00 3.98
C LEU A 15 -2.07 -7.51 4.07
N THR A 16 -2.91 -8.10 3.23
CA THR A 16 -3.01 -9.56 3.07
C THR A 16 -2.18 -9.97 1.86
N ILE A 17 -1.24 -10.89 2.05
CA ILE A 17 -0.40 -11.44 0.98
C ILE A 17 -0.82 -12.89 0.77
N GLU A 18 -1.59 -13.15 -0.28
CA GLU A 18 -1.97 -14.53 -0.65
C GLU A 18 -0.80 -15.27 -1.30
N LYS A 19 -0.74 -16.60 -1.22
CA LYS A 19 0.32 -17.39 -1.90
C LYS A 19 1.75 -16.85 -1.62
N VAL A 20 2.04 -16.56 -0.34
CA VAL A 20 3.29 -15.90 0.11
C VAL A 20 4.56 -16.54 -0.48
N SER A 21 4.60 -17.87 -0.60
CA SER A 21 5.75 -18.58 -1.16
C SER A 21 6.00 -18.25 -2.64
N GLU A 22 4.95 -18.06 -3.44
CA GLU A 22 5.07 -17.65 -4.85
C GLU A 22 5.51 -16.19 -4.96
N PHE A 23 4.90 -15.34 -4.14
CA PHE A 23 5.24 -13.92 -4.02
C PHE A 23 6.71 -13.71 -3.65
N ALA A 24 7.18 -14.37 -2.58
CA ALA A 24 8.55 -14.23 -2.09
C ALA A 24 9.61 -14.75 -3.08
N ARG A 25 9.22 -15.59 -4.04
CA ARG A 25 10.11 -16.09 -5.11
C ARG A 25 10.21 -15.14 -6.31
N GLY A 26 9.49 -14.02 -6.30
CA GLY A 26 9.48 -13.05 -7.40
C GLY A 26 8.85 -13.60 -8.69
N HIS A 27 7.97 -14.60 -8.59
CA HIS A 27 7.40 -15.29 -9.75
C HIS A 27 6.20 -14.54 -10.39
N ASP A 28 5.72 -13.46 -9.77
CA ASP A 28 4.67 -12.59 -10.31
C ASP A 28 5.24 -11.70 -11.44
N LYS A 29 5.29 -12.25 -12.66
CA LYS A 29 5.87 -11.60 -13.86
C LYS A 29 5.07 -10.41 -14.42
N ASN A 30 3.88 -10.10 -13.89
CA ASN A 30 2.92 -9.20 -14.54
C ASN A 30 2.73 -7.83 -13.86
N SER A 31 3.49 -7.53 -12.81
CA SER A 31 3.47 -6.23 -12.14
C SER A 31 4.86 -5.96 -11.54
N SER A 32 5.11 -4.76 -11.01
CA SER A 32 6.37 -4.41 -10.32
C SER A 32 6.74 -5.30 -9.11
N GLY A 33 6.07 -6.45 -8.92
CA GLY A 33 6.20 -7.36 -7.80
C GLY A 33 5.57 -6.83 -6.51
N ARG A 34 5.12 -5.57 -6.48
CA ARG A 34 4.62 -4.92 -5.26
C ARG A 34 3.17 -5.28 -4.99
N ARG A 35 2.85 -5.57 -3.73
CA ARG A 35 1.47 -5.79 -3.26
C ARG A 35 1.05 -4.71 -2.29
N PHE A 36 -0.08 -4.08 -2.56
CA PHE A 36 -0.64 -2.96 -1.80
C PHE A 36 -1.87 -3.39 -1.01
N SER A 37 -2.07 -2.74 0.12
CA SER A 37 -3.33 -2.76 0.88
C SER A 37 -4.32 -1.76 0.30
N ASP A 38 -5.57 -1.88 0.75
CA ASP A 38 -6.56 -0.82 0.59
C ASP A 38 -6.12 0.46 1.33
N ALA A 39 -6.60 1.61 0.83
CA ALA A 39 -6.34 2.89 1.47
C ALA A 39 -7.10 2.99 2.80
N VAL A 40 -6.39 3.42 3.85
CA VAL A 40 -6.99 3.81 5.13
C VAL A 40 -6.75 5.30 5.34
N TYR A 41 -7.84 6.05 5.52
CA TYR A 41 -7.76 7.48 5.75
C TYR A 41 -7.46 7.77 7.23
N ILE A 42 -6.32 8.43 7.48
CA ILE A 42 -5.90 8.87 8.81
C ILE A 42 -5.61 10.35 8.71
N ARG A 43 -6.33 11.17 9.50
CA ARG A 43 -6.31 12.63 9.41
C ARG A 43 -6.51 13.16 7.98
N GLY A 44 -7.45 12.59 7.25
CA GLY A 44 -7.79 12.98 5.88
C GLY A 44 -6.76 12.59 4.80
N LEU A 45 -5.66 11.92 5.16
CA LEU A 45 -4.65 11.46 4.20
C LEU A 45 -4.83 9.96 3.91
N PRO A 46 -4.72 9.51 2.65
CA PRO A 46 -4.84 8.10 2.31
C PRO A 46 -3.50 7.38 2.55
N TRP A 47 -3.48 6.52 3.56
CA TRP A 47 -2.33 5.69 3.88
C TRP A 47 -2.50 4.29 3.34
N LYS A 48 -1.42 3.72 2.79
CA LYS A 48 -1.34 2.33 2.32
C LYS A 48 -0.03 1.73 2.79
N ILE A 49 -0.04 0.45 3.16
CA ILE A 49 1.19 -0.33 3.30
C ILE A 49 1.35 -1.23 2.06
N TYR A 50 2.59 -1.42 1.62
CA TYR A 50 2.92 -2.33 0.53
C TYR A 50 4.15 -3.17 0.82
N ALA A 51 4.20 -4.36 0.22
CA ALA A 51 5.33 -5.28 0.32
C ALA A 51 6.03 -5.43 -1.02
N ILE A 52 7.35 -5.58 -1.00
CA ILE A 52 8.19 -5.85 -2.18
C ILE A 52 8.93 -7.18 -1.95
N PRO A 53 8.83 -8.14 -2.88
CA PRO A 53 9.63 -9.36 -2.85
C PRO A 53 11.10 -9.06 -3.17
N PRO A 54 12.04 -9.93 -2.76
CA PRO A 54 13.44 -9.76 -3.10
C PRO A 54 13.62 -9.76 -4.62
N THR A 55 14.42 -8.82 -5.14
CA THR A 55 14.66 -8.65 -6.58
C THR A 55 15.75 -9.58 -7.11
N VAL A 56 16.61 -10.09 -6.22
CA VAL A 56 17.69 -11.02 -6.54
C VAL A 56 17.60 -12.23 -5.61
N SER A 57 17.76 -13.43 -6.14
CA SER A 57 17.61 -14.70 -5.39
C SER A 57 18.54 -14.86 -4.18
N ALA A 58 19.65 -14.11 -4.13
CA ALA A 58 20.57 -14.09 -3.00
C ALA A 58 20.04 -13.29 -1.79
N GLN A 59 19.01 -12.46 -1.99
CA GLN A 59 18.43 -11.64 -0.93
C GLN A 59 17.39 -12.43 -0.14
N LYS A 60 17.63 -12.56 1.17
CA LYS A 60 16.73 -13.25 2.12
C LYS A 60 15.91 -12.26 2.95
N HIS A 61 15.27 -11.30 2.30
CA HIS A 61 14.43 -10.32 2.99
C HIS A 61 13.14 -10.06 2.21
N LEU A 62 12.12 -9.62 2.95
CA LEU A 62 10.88 -9.11 2.41
C LEU A 62 10.70 -7.68 2.93
N GLY A 63 10.63 -6.71 2.02
CA GLY A 63 10.51 -5.30 2.39
C GLY A 63 9.06 -4.90 2.58
N PHE A 64 8.76 -4.17 3.65
CA PHE A 64 7.47 -3.53 3.90
C PHE A 64 7.64 -2.02 3.98
N PHE A 65 6.74 -1.29 3.33
CA PHE A 65 6.84 0.15 3.19
C PHE A 65 5.47 0.79 3.40
N LEU A 66 5.46 1.90 4.13
CA LEU A 66 4.29 2.74 4.31
C LEU A 66 4.31 3.84 3.24
N GLN A 67 3.17 4.05 2.58
CA GLN A 67 2.96 5.07 1.57
C GLN A 67 1.82 5.99 2.00
N CYS A 68 2.10 7.29 1.96
CA CYS A 68 1.09 8.33 2.02
C CYS A 68 1.16 9.07 0.67
N ASN A 69 0.26 8.76 -0.26
CA ASN A 69 0.16 9.54 -1.49
C ASN A 69 -0.91 10.59 -1.25
N SER A 70 -0.54 11.86 -1.06
CA SER A 70 -1.50 12.91 -1.32
C SER A 70 -1.90 12.78 -2.79
N ASP A 71 -3.18 12.71 -3.09
CA ASP A 71 -3.65 12.93 -4.45
C ASP A 71 -3.32 14.38 -4.81
N SER A 72 -2.08 14.67 -5.23
CA SER A 72 -1.68 15.98 -5.75
C SER A 72 -2.17 16.15 -7.20
N GLY A 73 -3.43 15.79 -7.44
CA GLY A 73 -4.03 15.71 -8.77
C GLY A 73 -5.54 15.81 -8.70
N ASN A 74 -6.06 16.96 -8.24
CA ASN A 74 -7.29 17.60 -8.72
C ASN A 74 -7.65 18.86 -7.90
N LEU A 75 -6.76 19.85 -7.85
CA LEU A 75 -7.11 21.24 -7.48
C LEU A 75 -6.67 22.26 -8.54
N ALA A 76 -6.36 21.82 -9.76
CA ALA A 76 -6.11 22.71 -10.89
C ALA A 76 -7.25 22.59 -11.92
N GLY A 77 -8.30 23.38 -11.70
CA GLY A 77 -9.42 23.56 -12.63
C GLY A 77 -10.66 23.97 -11.85
N GLY A 78 -11.24 25.15 -11.98
CA GLY A 78 -10.93 26.34 -12.76
C GLY A 78 -12.06 27.31 -12.41
N HIS A 79 -11.73 28.59 -12.27
CA HIS A 79 -12.73 29.65 -12.19
C HIS A 79 -12.20 30.88 -12.93
#